data_AF-A0A1G5FDM7-F1
#
_entry.id   AF-A0A1G5FDM7-F1
#
_cell.length_a   1.000
_cell.length_b   1.000
_cell.length_c   1.000
_cell.angle_alpha   90.00
_cell.angle_beta   90.00
_cell.angle_gamma   90.00
#
_symmetry.space_group_name_H-M   'P 1'
#
loop_
_entity.id
_entity.type
_entity.pdbx_description
1 polymer ?
#
loop_
_entity_poly.entity_id
_entity_poly.type
_entity_poly.pdbx_seq_one_letter_code
_entity_poly.pdbx_strand_id
1 'polypeptide(L)'
;MLRQILLLAPALAAGLTLAAAAEPLAPIEDSLRPDDVERLSQRDAIVGRNLLGAFAEGAPEDVQIVVEGLSGPALPAAEAAAVMEGDWSCRVVKLGGILSLTAYAPFRCRIGANGSFEKLTGSQRMIGQIGLRGDQMVYAGTGFIAGDTPPPYAELPAEVDPSANPQRVPEVGVVEFASADKGRMILPLPYLESDLNLLLLSR
;
A
#
# COMPACT_ATOMS: atom_id res chain seq x y z
N MET A 1 0.72 -44.16 66.16
CA MET A 1 0.66 -42.80 65.56
C MET A 1 1.45 -42.84 64.26
N LEU A 2 0.77 -43.06 63.13
CA LEU A 2 1.40 -43.24 61.81
C LEU A 2 1.19 -41.94 61.00
N ARG A 3 2.26 -41.20 60.73
CA ARG A 3 2.23 -39.95 59.95
C ARG A 3 2.22 -40.28 58.45
N GLN A 4 1.11 -40.03 57.77
CA GLN A 4 1.03 -40.03 56.31
C GLN A 4 1.73 -38.77 55.76
N ILE A 5 2.74 -38.97 54.92
CA ILE A 5 3.39 -37.90 54.14
C ILE A 5 2.69 -37.85 52.80
N LEU A 6 1.97 -36.76 52.54
CA LEU A 6 1.27 -36.51 51.29
C LEU A 6 2.26 -35.85 50.30
N LEU A 7 2.65 -36.59 49.26
CA LEU A 7 3.46 -36.07 48.15
C LEU A 7 2.53 -35.30 47.19
N LEU A 8 2.68 -33.97 47.11
CA LEU A 8 2.07 -33.16 46.06
C LEU A 8 2.93 -33.20 44.80
N ALA A 9 2.40 -33.76 43.72
CA ALA A 9 2.98 -33.65 42.39
C ALA A 9 2.56 -32.32 41.73
N PRO A 10 3.47 -31.57 41.08
CA PRO A 10 3.11 -30.36 40.36
C PRO A 10 2.51 -30.74 39.00
N ALA A 11 1.25 -30.38 38.75
CA ALA A 11 0.63 -30.49 37.45
C ALA A 11 1.15 -29.37 36.54
N LEU A 12 2.01 -29.73 35.59
CA LEU A 12 2.51 -28.81 34.56
C LEU A 12 1.38 -28.57 33.54
N ALA A 13 0.65 -27.47 33.69
CA ALA A 13 -0.35 -27.04 32.71
C ALA A 13 0.36 -26.39 31.50
N ALA A 14 0.60 -27.18 30.45
CA ALA A 14 1.04 -26.67 29.16
C ALA A 14 -0.14 -25.95 28.48
N GLY A 15 -0.17 -24.61 28.57
CA GLY A 15 -1.13 -23.79 27.84
C GLY A 15 -0.80 -23.80 26.35
N LEU A 16 -1.67 -24.42 25.54
CA LEU A 16 -1.65 -24.23 24.08
C LEU A 16 -2.07 -22.80 23.77
N THR A 17 -1.12 -21.94 23.42
CA THR A 17 -1.41 -20.68 22.74
C THR A 17 -1.76 -21.00 21.29
N LEU A 18 -3.05 -20.94 20.93
CA LEU A 18 -3.46 -20.90 19.53
C LEU A 18 -2.92 -19.60 18.93
N ALA A 19 -1.88 -19.70 18.10
CA ALA A 19 -1.50 -18.61 17.22
C ALA A 19 -2.65 -18.43 16.22
N ALA A 20 -3.36 -17.31 16.33
CA ALA A 20 -4.33 -16.92 15.30
C ALA A 20 -3.55 -16.76 13.99
N ALA A 21 -3.79 -17.65 13.03
CA ALA A 21 -3.28 -17.47 11.68
C ALA A 21 -3.91 -16.17 11.13
N ALA A 22 -3.09 -15.26 10.62
CA ALA A 22 -3.59 -14.11 9.87
C ALA A 22 -4.47 -14.65 8.73
N GLU A 23 -5.68 -14.11 8.59
CA GLU A 23 -6.53 -14.48 7.46
C GLU A 23 -5.82 -14.06 6.17
N PRO A 24 -5.81 -14.93 5.15
CA PRO A 24 -5.21 -14.57 3.87
C PRO A 24 -5.93 -13.34 3.30
N LEU A 25 -5.17 -12.46 2.67
CA LEU A 25 -5.73 -11.32 1.94
C LEU A 25 -6.77 -11.80 0.92
N ALA A 26 -7.88 -11.08 0.83
CA ALA A 26 -8.94 -11.40 -0.12
C ALA A 26 -8.43 -11.26 -1.58
N PRO A 27 -8.87 -12.14 -2.50
CA PRO A 27 -8.67 -11.90 -3.93
C PRO A 27 -9.30 -10.58 -4.37
N ILE A 28 -8.64 -9.85 -5.27
CA ILE A 28 -9.13 -8.56 -5.77
C ILE A 28 -9.36 -8.51 -7.29
N GLU A 29 -8.93 -9.54 -8.05
CA GLU A 29 -8.97 -9.55 -9.53
C GLU A 29 -10.34 -9.13 -10.09
N ASP A 30 -11.41 -9.77 -9.62
CA ASP A 30 -12.78 -9.52 -10.11
C ASP A 30 -13.35 -8.15 -9.68
N SER A 31 -12.69 -7.48 -8.75
CA SER A 31 -13.07 -6.15 -8.27
C SER A 31 -12.36 -5.04 -9.05
N LEU A 32 -11.28 -5.35 -9.78
CA LEU A 32 -10.52 -4.35 -10.52
C LEU A 32 -11.29 -3.84 -11.74
N ARG A 33 -11.19 -2.54 -11.97
CA ARG A 33 -11.79 -1.90 -13.14
C ARG A 33 -10.95 -2.23 -14.39
N PRO A 34 -11.57 -2.36 -15.59
CA PRO A 34 -10.82 -2.70 -16.80
C PRO A 34 -9.67 -1.73 -17.11
N ASP A 35 -9.89 -0.43 -16.91
CA ASP A 35 -8.84 0.59 -17.07
C ASP A 35 -7.71 0.42 -16.04
N ASP A 36 -8.03 0.08 -14.80
CA ASP A 36 -7.02 -0.15 -13.77
C ASP A 36 -6.17 -1.40 -14.05
N VAL A 37 -6.77 -2.44 -14.64
CA VAL A 37 -6.02 -3.61 -15.13
C VAL A 37 -5.03 -3.21 -16.23
N GLU A 38 -5.43 -2.32 -17.14
CA GLU A 38 -4.58 -1.81 -18.20
C GLU A 38 -3.44 -0.94 -17.64
N ARG A 39 -3.74 -0.03 -16.70
CA ARG A 39 -2.73 0.78 -16.01
C ARG A 39 -1.70 -0.09 -15.27
N LEU A 40 -2.15 -1.14 -14.58
CA LEU A 40 -1.28 -2.12 -13.92
C LEU A 40 -0.40 -2.89 -14.92
N SER A 41 -0.92 -3.22 -16.10
CA SER A 41 -0.16 -3.95 -17.14
C SER A 41 1.02 -3.14 -17.66
N GLN A 42 0.89 -1.80 -17.67
CA GLN A 42 1.91 -0.87 -18.14
C GLN A 42 2.96 -0.49 -17.09
N ARG A 43 2.83 -0.98 -15.85
CA ARG A 43 3.64 -0.55 -14.69
C ARG A 43 5.14 -0.46 -15.00
N ASP A 44 5.73 -1.53 -15.53
CA ASP A 44 7.19 -1.60 -15.69
C ASP A 44 7.71 -0.58 -16.71
N ALA A 45 6.97 -0.38 -17.82
CA ALA A 45 7.30 0.64 -18.82
C ALA A 45 7.19 2.06 -18.24
N ILE A 46 6.13 2.31 -17.45
CA ILE A 46 5.88 3.60 -16.80
C ILE A 46 6.93 3.89 -15.72
N VAL A 47 7.31 2.89 -14.92
CA VAL A 47 8.39 3.02 -13.94
C VAL A 47 9.71 3.34 -14.63
N GLY A 48 10.10 2.56 -15.65
CA GLY A 48 11.37 2.76 -16.35
C GLY A 48 11.50 4.15 -16.97
N ARG A 49 10.47 4.59 -17.70
CA ARG A 49 10.46 5.92 -18.35
C ARG A 49 10.55 7.07 -17.33
N ASN A 50 9.80 6.98 -16.24
CA ASN A 50 9.75 8.05 -15.25
C ASN A 50 11.01 8.10 -14.36
N LEU A 51 11.64 6.95 -14.08
CA LEU A 51 12.94 6.92 -13.41
C LEU A 51 14.04 7.58 -14.26
N LEU A 52 14.00 7.41 -15.58
CA LEU A 52 14.93 8.09 -16.48
C LEU A 52 14.82 9.63 -16.36
N GLY A 53 13.59 10.16 -16.39
CA GLY A 53 13.34 11.59 -16.22
C GLY A 53 13.75 12.10 -14.84
N ALA A 54 13.41 11.34 -13.78
CA ALA A 54 13.80 11.65 -12.41
C ALA A 54 15.33 11.72 -12.24
N PHE A 55 16.09 10.82 -12.85
CA PHE A 55 17.56 10.85 -12.77
C PHE A 55 18.21 11.91 -13.65
N ALA A 56 17.54 12.34 -14.73
CA ALA A 56 18.04 13.39 -15.60
C ALA A 56 17.84 14.79 -15.03
N GLU A 57 16.70 15.04 -14.38
CA GLU A 57 16.25 16.39 -14.05
C GLU A 57 15.84 16.59 -12.57
N GLY A 58 15.71 15.50 -11.81
CA GLY A 58 15.24 15.56 -10.42
C GLY A 58 16.25 16.21 -9.49
N ALA A 59 15.74 16.87 -8.45
CA ALA A 59 16.57 17.38 -7.37
C ALA A 59 17.31 16.21 -6.68
N PRO A 60 18.62 16.32 -6.37
CA PRO A 60 19.40 15.21 -5.82
C PRO A 60 18.79 14.56 -4.57
N GLU A 61 18.16 15.37 -3.72
CA GLU A 61 17.54 14.96 -2.46
C GLU A 61 16.28 14.12 -2.72
N ASP A 62 15.49 14.49 -3.72
CA ASP A 62 14.30 13.74 -4.13
C ASP A 62 14.70 12.44 -4.84
N VAL A 63 15.76 12.47 -5.65
CA VAL A 63 16.31 11.26 -6.29
C VAL A 63 16.76 10.26 -5.23
N GLN A 64 17.44 10.72 -4.18
CA GLN A 64 17.85 9.85 -3.07
C GLN A 64 16.64 9.19 -2.40
N ILE A 65 15.56 9.92 -2.18
CA ILE A 65 14.31 9.37 -1.62
C ILE A 65 13.74 8.26 -2.51
N VAL A 66 13.75 8.43 -3.83
CA VAL A 66 13.30 7.39 -4.78
C VAL A 66 14.19 6.16 -4.70
N VAL A 67 15.51 6.34 -4.75
CA VAL A 67 16.49 5.24 -4.66
C VAL A 67 16.30 4.46 -3.37
N GLU A 68 16.21 5.16 -2.23
CA GLU A 68 15.95 4.55 -0.94
C GLU A 68 14.61 3.82 -0.94
N GLY A 69 13.52 4.45 -1.38
CA GLY A 69 12.19 3.84 -1.41
C GLY A 69 12.09 2.56 -2.26
N LEU A 70 12.76 2.52 -3.41
CA LEU A 70 12.74 1.39 -4.34
C LEU A 70 13.80 0.32 -4.04
N SER A 71 14.74 0.57 -3.13
CA SER A 71 15.78 -0.41 -2.79
C SER A 71 15.23 -1.63 -2.03
N GLY A 72 15.85 -2.78 -2.26
CA GLY A 72 15.54 -4.07 -1.62
C GLY A 72 14.50 -4.89 -2.37
N PRO A 73 14.60 -6.23 -2.38
CA PRO A 73 13.63 -7.09 -3.05
C PRO A 73 12.28 -7.05 -2.33
N ALA A 74 11.20 -7.29 -3.09
CA ALA A 74 9.89 -7.50 -2.49
C ALA A 74 9.86 -8.87 -1.77
N LEU A 75 9.27 -8.88 -0.57
CA LEU A 75 8.94 -10.09 0.15
C LEU A 75 7.86 -10.88 -0.61
N PRO A 76 7.84 -12.22 -0.49
CA PRO A 76 6.71 -13.03 -0.93
C PRO A 76 5.40 -12.55 -0.25
N ALA A 77 4.27 -12.68 -0.94
CA ALA A 77 2.99 -12.15 -0.44
C ALA A 77 2.60 -12.66 0.96
N ALA A 78 2.89 -13.94 1.27
CA ALA A 78 2.61 -14.48 2.61
C ALA A 78 3.45 -13.81 3.72
N GLU A 79 4.71 -13.50 3.45
CA GLU A 79 5.61 -12.80 4.39
C GLU A 79 5.24 -11.32 4.51
N ALA A 80 4.92 -10.68 3.38
CA ALA A 80 4.43 -9.31 3.34
C ALA A 80 3.13 -9.14 4.15
N ALA A 81 2.20 -10.09 4.07
CA ALA A 81 0.94 -10.05 4.81
C ALA A 81 1.15 -10.11 6.33
N ALA A 82 2.21 -10.78 6.78
CA ALA A 82 2.57 -10.87 8.20
C ALA A 82 3.13 -9.56 8.77
N VAL A 83 3.57 -8.61 7.93
CA VAL A 83 4.21 -7.36 8.37
C VAL A 83 3.47 -6.09 7.96
N MET A 84 2.51 -6.17 7.05
CA MET A 84 1.84 -4.99 6.47
C MET A 84 0.99 -4.22 7.48
N GLU A 85 0.38 -4.89 8.48
CA GLU A 85 -0.58 -4.28 9.39
C GLU A 85 0.06 -3.21 10.27
N GLY A 86 -0.65 -2.09 10.47
CA GLY A 86 -0.42 -1.07 11.48
C GLY A 86 -0.31 0.34 10.91
N ASP A 87 0.22 1.24 11.74
CA ASP A 87 0.46 2.64 11.37
C ASP A 87 1.80 2.80 10.66
N TRP A 88 1.84 3.68 9.66
CA TRP A 88 3.00 3.90 8.80
C TRP A 88 3.24 5.40 8.61
N SER A 89 4.52 5.77 8.53
CA SER A 89 4.96 7.05 7.98
C SER A 89 5.04 6.90 6.46
N CYS A 90 4.01 7.37 5.77
CA CYS A 90 3.90 7.36 4.32
C CYS A 90 4.49 8.63 3.70
N ARG A 91 5.00 8.54 2.47
CA ARG A 91 5.35 9.68 1.62
C ARG A 91 4.86 9.40 0.21
N VAL A 92 4.33 10.41 -0.47
CA VAL A 92 4.07 10.31 -1.91
C VAL A 92 5.23 10.96 -2.67
N VAL A 93 5.69 10.28 -3.71
CA VAL A 93 6.64 10.81 -4.68
C VAL A 93 5.96 10.77 -6.04
N LYS A 94 5.93 11.90 -6.74
CA LYS A 94 5.34 12.03 -8.07
C LYS A 94 6.46 12.09 -9.09
N LEU A 95 6.37 11.28 -10.14
CA LEU A 95 7.32 11.24 -11.24
C LEU A 95 6.58 11.44 -12.56
N GLY A 96 7.13 12.29 -13.43
CA GLY A 96 6.52 12.67 -14.69
C GLY A 96 5.23 13.50 -14.55
N GLY A 97 4.57 13.74 -15.68
CA GLY A 97 3.44 14.67 -15.76
C GLY A 97 3.89 16.12 -15.67
N ILE A 98 3.48 16.84 -14.62
CA ILE A 98 3.78 18.28 -14.48
C ILE A 98 5.25 18.54 -14.16
N LEU A 99 5.87 17.69 -13.33
CA LEU A 99 7.26 17.80 -12.89
C LEU A 99 7.97 16.47 -13.14
N SER A 100 9.26 16.50 -13.45
CA SER A 100 10.05 15.27 -13.65
C SER A 100 10.10 14.40 -12.39
N LEU A 101 10.26 15.04 -11.23
CA LEU A 101 10.27 14.42 -9.91
C LEU A 101 9.86 15.43 -8.83
N THR A 102 9.03 15.00 -7.88
CA THR A 102 8.76 15.75 -6.64
C THR A 102 8.45 14.79 -5.50
N ALA A 103 9.22 14.86 -4.41
CA ALA A 103 8.94 14.12 -3.18
C ALA A 103 8.24 15.00 -2.13
N TYR A 104 7.08 14.57 -1.64
CA TYR A 104 6.32 15.35 -0.67
C TYR A 104 6.74 15.06 0.78
N ALA A 105 6.37 15.93 1.71
CA ALA A 105 6.56 15.67 3.14
C ALA A 105 5.82 14.39 3.60
N PRO A 106 6.33 13.69 4.62
CA PRO A 106 5.66 12.51 5.16
C PRO A 106 4.28 12.81 5.76
N PHE A 107 3.42 11.80 5.78
CA PHE A 107 2.07 11.82 6.32
C PHE A 107 1.74 10.47 6.96
N ARG A 108 0.70 10.42 7.79
CA ARG A 108 0.27 9.16 8.42
C ARG A 108 -0.65 8.38 7.51
N CYS A 109 -0.44 7.07 7.43
CA CYS A 109 -1.34 6.12 6.79
C CYS A 109 -1.47 4.87 7.67
N ARG A 110 -2.49 4.06 7.42
CA ARG A 110 -2.77 2.83 8.16
C ARG A 110 -3.12 1.71 7.21
N ILE A 111 -2.63 0.51 7.53
CA ILE A 111 -3.03 -0.74 6.90
C ILE A 111 -3.64 -1.64 7.98
N GLY A 112 -4.86 -2.14 7.76
CA GLY A 112 -5.48 -3.13 8.65
C GLY A 112 -5.07 -4.56 8.30
N ALA A 113 -5.20 -5.49 9.26
CA ALA A 113 -4.95 -6.93 9.03
C ALA A 113 -5.72 -7.49 7.82
N ASN A 114 -6.93 -6.98 7.59
CA ASN A 114 -7.78 -7.38 6.46
C ASN A 114 -7.37 -6.76 5.12
N GLY A 115 -6.29 -5.98 5.06
CA GLY A 115 -5.83 -5.27 3.86
C GLY A 115 -6.46 -3.90 3.63
N SER A 116 -7.35 -3.43 4.50
CA SER A 116 -7.85 -2.04 4.40
C SER A 116 -6.69 -1.04 4.45
N PHE A 117 -6.74 -0.01 3.62
CA PHE A 117 -5.74 1.04 3.59
C PHE A 117 -6.39 2.42 3.69
N GLU A 118 -5.81 3.31 4.49
CA GLU A 118 -6.27 4.68 4.65
C GLU A 118 -5.11 5.67 4.78
N LYS A 119 -5.14 6.75 4.00
CA LYS A 119 -4.31 7.94 4.23
C LYS A 119 -4.96 8.84 5.28
N LEU A 120 -4.33 8.94 6.45
CA LEU A 120 -4.88 9.57 7.66
C LEU A 120 -4.62 11.07 7.79
N THR A 121 -3.69 11.66 7.04
CA THR A 121 -3.41 13.11 7.06
C THR A 121 -3.17 13.69 5.66
N GLY A 122 -3.25 15.03 5.51
CA GLY A 122 -3.07 15.76 4.24
C GLY A 122 -4.39 16.22 3.61
N SER A 123 -4.31 17.03 2.54
CA SER A 123 -5.48 17.54 1.81
C SER A 123 -6.05 16.52 0.82
N GLN A 124 -5.19 15.85 0.05
CA GLN A 124 -5.59 14.72 -0.79
C GLN A 124 -5.51 13.43 0.03
N ARG A 125 -6.59 12.65 0.02
CA ARG A 125 -6.79 11.40 0.76
C ARG A 125 -6.99 10.25 -0.20
N MET A 126 -6.84 9.05 0.34
CA MET A 126 -7.11 7.81 -0.37
C MET A 126 -7.53 6.76 0.65
N ILE A 127 -8.53 5.97 0.26
CA ILE A 127 -9.05 4.85 1.05
C ILE A 127 -9.36 3.69 0.11
N GLY A 128 -9.05 2.48 0.52
CA GLY A 128 -9.28 1.32 -0.32
C GLY A 128 -8.85 0.01 0.32
N GLN A 129 -8.60 -0.97 -0.54
CA GLN A 129 -8.36 -2.34 -0.16
C GLN A 129 -7.11 -2.86 -0.86
N ILE A 130 -6.24 -3.51 -0.09
CA ILE A 130 -5.14 -4.34 -0.57
C ILE A 130 -5.67 -5.78 -0.63
N GLY A 131 -5.47 -6.43 -1.75
CA GLY A 131 -5.84 -7.83 -1.97
C GLY A 131 -4.89 -8.54 -2.91
N LEU A 132 -5.17 -9.81 -3.20
CA LEU A 132 -4.33 -10.65 -4.04
C LEU A 132 -4.82 -10.72 -5.49
N ARG A 133 -3.87 -10.56 -6.41
CA ARG A 133 -3.97 -10.82 -7.85
C ARG A 133 -2.91 -11.87 -8.19
N GLY A 134 -3.31 -13.14 -8.20
CA GLY A 134 -2.34 -14.25 -8.13
C GLY A 134 -1.47 -14.12 -6.88
N ASP A 135 -0.14 -14.12 -7.04
CA ASP A 135 0.82 -13.94 -5.95
C ASP A 135 1.22 -12.47 -5.71
N GLN A 136 0.60 -11.51 -6.39
CA GLN A 136 0.90 -10.09 -6.24
C GLN A 136 -0.13 -9.39 -5.34
N MET A 137 0.35 -8.55 -4.41
CA MET A 137 -0.52 -7.64 -3.68
C MET A 137 -0.85 -6.41 -4.53
N VAL A 138 -2.13 -6.10 -4.63
CA VAL A 138 -2.65 -4.95 -5.38
C VAL A 138 -3.56 -4.13 -4.47
N TYR A 139 -3.36 -2.82 -4.48
CA TYR A 139 -4.27 -1.85 -3.90
C TYR A 139 -5.24 -1.35 -4.97
N ALA A 140 -6.51 -1.26 -4.61
CA ALA A 140 -7.51 -0.51 -5.36
C ALA A 140 -8.35 0.34 -4.38
N GLY A 141 -8.63 1.59 -4.75
CA GLY A 141 -9.37 2.48 -3.88
C GLY A 141 -9.74 3.82 -4.52
N THR A 142 -10.29 4.70 -3.70
CA THR A 142 -10.78 6.01 -4.13
C THR A 142 -9.86 7.11 -3.59
N GLY A 143 -9.31 7.93 -4.47
CA GLY A 143 -8.68 9.21 -4.12
C GLY A 143 -9.75 10.29 -3.90
N PHE A 144 -9.59 11.14 -2.88
CA PHE A 144 -10.56 12.18 -2.52
C PHE A 144 -9.98 13.37 -1.76
N ILE A 145 -10.74 14.47 -1.60
CA ILE A 145 -10.33 15.60 -0.74
C ILE A 145 -10.69 15.35 0.73
N ALA A 146 -9.81 15.74 1.65
CA ALA A 146 -10.08 15.70 3.08
C ALA A 146 -11.32 16.52 3.46
N GLY A 147 -12.23 15.89 4.22
CA GLY A 147 -13.52 16.49 4.60
C GLY A 147 -14.70 15.94 3.79
N ASP A 148 -14.43 15.34 2.63
CA ASP A 148 -15.44 14.66 1.84
C ASP A 148 -15.67 13.22 2.31
N THR A 149 -16.89 12.71 2.09
CA THR A 149 -17.18 11.27 2.14
C THR A 149 -16.99 10.68 0.74
N PRO A 150 -15.95 9.86 0.47
CA PRO A 150 -15.75 9.26 -0.84
C PRO A 150 -16.77 8.16 -1.11
N PRO A 151 -17.21 7.94 -2.37
CA PRO A 151 -17.92 6.72 -2.72
C PRO A 151 -16.97 5.51 -2.59
N PRO A 152 -17.50 4.30 -2.37
CA PRO A 152 -16.76 3.07 -2.56
C PRO A 152 -16.13 3.01 -3.97
N TYR A 153 -14.96 2.37 -4.09
CA TYR A 153 -14.26 2.23 -5.37
C TYR A 153 -15.13 1.60 -6.47
N ALA A 154 -15.93 0.59 -6.11
CA ALA A 154 -16.85 -0.09 -7.03
C ALA A 154 -18.01 0.81 -7.52
N GLU A 155 -18.30 1.91 -6.82
CA GLU A 155 -19.36 2.85 -7.17
C GLU A 155 -18.84 4.07 -7.96
N LEU A 156 -17.53 4.14 -8.24
CA LEU A 156 -16.98 5.20 -9.10
C LEU A 156 -17.50 5.06 -10.54
N PRO A 157 -17.79 6.17 -11.24
CA PRO A 157 -18.26 6.14 -12.63
C PRO A 157 -17.32 5.35 -13.54
N ALA A 158 -17.83 4.49 -14.43
CA ALA A 158 -17.03 3.61 -15.29
C ALA A 158 -15.98 4.37 -16.12
N GLU A 159 -16.39 5.50 -16.70
CA GLU A 159 -15.51 6.45 -17.36
C GLU A 159 -15.11 7.55 -16.36
N VAL A 160 -13.82 7.81 -16.27
CA VAL A 160 -13.27 8.86 -15.40
C VAL A 160 -12.97 10.07 -16.25
N ASP A 161 -13.65 11.17 -15.96
CA ASP A 161 -13.30 12.50 -16.47
C ASP A 161 -12.73 13.34 -15.32
N PRO A 162 -11.39 13.46 -15.23
CA PRO A 162 -10.73 14.27 -14.21
C PRO A 162 -11.07 15.75 -14.31
N SER A 163 -11.61 16.24 -15.43
CA SER A 163 -12.05 17.63 -15.55
C SER A 163 -13.45 17.86 -14.97
N ALA A 164 -14.33 16.86 -15.06
CA ALA A 164 -15.69 16.91 -14.51
C ALA A 164 -15.74 16.58 -13.01
N ASN A 165 -14.89 15.67 -12.54
CA ASN A 165 -14.78 15.33 -11.12
C ASN A 165 -13.31 15.20 -10.70
N PRO A 166 -12.58 16.34 -10.59
CA PRO A 166 -11.12 16.34 -10.40
C PRO A 166 -10.64 15.74 -9.08
N GLN A 167 -11.56 15.31 -8.23
CA GLN A 167 -11.30 15.08 -6.83
C GLN A 167 -11.88 13.75 -6.33
N ARG A 168 -12.43 12.90 -7.22
CA ARG A 168 -12.88 11.54 -6.88
C ARG A 168 -12.50 10.59 -8.00
N VAL A 169 -11.32 9.99 -7.88
CA VAL A 169 -10.71 9.18 -8.93
C VAL A 169 -10.35 7.79 -8.42
N PRO A 170 -10.40 6.77 -9.27
CA PRO A 170 -9.88 5.46 -8.92
C PRO A 170 -8.35 5.48 -8.85
N GLU A 171 -7.83 4.92 -7.78
CA GLU A 171 -6.41 4.74 -7.52
C GLU A 171 -6.12 3.24 -7.50
N VAL A 172 -5.08 2.81 -8.23
CA VAL A 172 -4.66 1.42 -8.29
C VAL A 172 -3.13 1.36 -8.24
N GLY A 173 -2.59 0.34 -7.59
CA GLY A 173 -1.15 0.13 -7.58
C GLY A 173 -0.72 -1.21 -7.04
N VAL A 174 0.51 -1.61 -7.37
CA VAL A 174 1.13 -2.80 -6.82
C VAL A 174 1.75 -2.46 -5.47
N VAL A 175 1.50 -3.29 -4.47
CA VAL A 175 2.02 -3.13 -3.11
C VAL A 175 3.16 -4.12 -2.88
N GLU A 176 4.29 -3.63 -2.40
CA GLU A 176 5.46 -4.43 -2.06
C GLU A 176 5.97 -4.05 -0.68
N PHE A 177 6.35 -5.04 0.12
CA PHE A 177 7.10 -4.83 1.35
C PHE A 177 8.50 -5.38 1.16
N ALA A 178 9.52 -4.63 1.53
CA ALA A 178 10.92 -5.07 1.49
C ALA A 178 11.40 -5.56 2.87
N SER A 179 10.71 -5.15 3.94
CA SER A 179 10.94 -5.59 5.32
C SER A 179 9.73 -5.22 6.19
N ALA A 180 9.80 -5.51 7.49
CA ALA A 180 8.77 -5.07 8.44
C ALA A 180 8.65 -3.54 8.58
N ASP A 181 9.70 -2.80 8.23
CA ASP A 181 9.76 -1.34 8.40
C ASP A 181 9.78 -0.58 7.08
N LYS A 182 9.65 -1.29 5.95
CA LYS A 182 9.77 -0.68 4.62
C LYS A 182 8.84 -1.31 3.60
N GLY A 183 8.02 -0.49 2.98
CA GLY A 183 7.17 -0.88 1.86
C GLY A 183 7.00 0.22 0.83
N ARG A 184 6.33 -0.11 -0.26
CA ARG A 184 6.00 0.79 -1.35
C ARG A 184 4.71 0.37 -2.04
N MET A 185 3.92 1.35 -2.47
CA MET A 185 2.85 1.18 -3.43
C MET A 185 3.27 1.91 -4.71
N ILE A 186 3.23 1.20 -5.84
CA ILE A 186 3.61 1.71 -7.16
C ILE A 186 2.33 1.90 -7.96
N LEU A 187 1.91 3.14 -8.15
CA LEU A 187 0.65 3.52 -8.80
C LEU A 187 0.93 4.09 -10.20
N PRO A 188 0.84 3.26 -11.26
CA PRO A 188 1.06 3.72 -12.63
C PRO A 188 -0.11 4.55 -13.15
N LEU A 189 0.21 5.56 -13.95
CA LEU A 189 -0.75 6.38 -14.70
C LEU A 189 -1.90 6.90 -13.80
N PRO A 190 -1.61 7.54 -12.65
CA PRO A 190 -2.67 8.17 -11.86
C PRO A 190 -3.41 9.21 -12.71
N TYR A 191 -4.71 9.36 -12.46
CA TYR A 191 -5.56 10.26 -13.23
C TYR A 191 -5.18 11.75 -13.10
N LEU A 192 -4.36 12.09 -12.12
CA LEU A 192 -4.06 13.47 -11.73
C LEU A 192 -2.55 13.70 -11.61
N GLU A 193 -2.10 14.81 -12.20
CA GLU A 193 -0.81 15.50 -11.99
C GLU A 193 0.48 14.79 -12.41
N SER A 194 0.53 13.45 -12.43
CA SER A 194 1.76 12.68 -12.65
C SER A 194 1.54 11.44 -13.54
N ASP A 195 2.63 10.90 -14.07
CA ASP A 195 2.60 9.64 -14.82
C ASP A 195 2.81 8.43 -13.90
N LEU A 196 3.44 8.64 -12.74
CA LEU A 196 3.71 7.63 -11.73
C LEU A 196 3.65 8.25 -10.34
N ASN A 197 2.92 7.61 -9.44
CA ASN A 197 3.02 7.87 -8.01
C ASN A 197 3.70 6.69 -7.31
N LEU A 198 4.65 6.99 -6.44
CA LEU A 198 5.17 6.06 -5.45
C LEU A 198 4.62 6.49 -4.09
N LEU A 199 3.93 5.59 -3.40
CA LEU A 199 3.68 5.72 -1.97
C LEU A 199 4.78 4.95 -1.26
N LEU A 200 5.69 5.62 -0.57
CA LEU A 200 6.75 5.00 0.21
C LEU A 200 6.26 4.86 1.66
N LEU A 201 6.43 3.67 2.25
CA LEU A 201 6.01 3.35 3.62
C LEU A 201 7.25 3.08 4.47
N SER A 202 7.30 3.71 5.65
CA SER A 202 8.38 3.56 6.63
C SER A 202 7.87 3.45 8.06
N ARG A 203 8.63 2.76 8.93
CA ARG A 203 8.47 2.71 10.39
C ARG A 203 9.79 2.97 11.09
#